data_AF-A0A1J4JMV8-F1
#
_entry.id   AF-A0A1J4JMV8-F1
#
_cell.length_a   1.000
_cell.length_b   1.000
_cell.length_c   1.000
_cell.angle_alpha   90.00
_cell.angle_beta   90.00
_cell.angle_gamma   90.00
#
_symmetry.space_group_name_H-M   'P 1'
#
loop_
_entity.id
_entity.type
_entity.pdbx_description
1 polymer ?
#
loop_
_entity_poly.entity_id
_entity_poly.type
_entity_poly.pdbx_seq_one_letter_code
_entity_poly.pdbx_strand_id
1 'polypeptide(L)'
;MTKSLFYFHFIKIMIRLSFRGSQYYENISYHIFSIKICKQSVIMILFDFKYTSFEFFSILLKFLSVTYHLRNLMLCQLQPLEAICVAGSVEDCLDRLRVLQSLTPNVITQRDELSNILGDTVAHIIAQQKKCEANYERLVKQRSELKSLSNKTKYKQNQDAIEKQAQELQELTMDLCKRLRESPNVSENLMKIQNLRTELITLFESFRMELLEKRTFQGIAQATIKKKEHYETMMQVMQQDKEMQRQIEDLSQQISKTEQDMTRKIETLDSQIKDQKEILLQKLSDNDAEKAQRDDEKNAHLDAVMKLNQLNQGKLTKQLKSSKYAVENEHRVHSENNSYMARRRGRIAEMTQDWSEKYDRESTEKMEELKKLTDRIEKASTGYQILKPKKEESERFLKLELIRSEERAREIERYSEQKAFMCKLKLLYVLRNRLRGPLPKAKGGRKKKK
;
A
#
# COMPACT_ATOMS: atom_id res chain seq x y z
N MET A 1 -17.47 74.76 25.93
CA MET A 1 -17.49 74.72 27.41
C MET A 1 -17.77 76.07 28.10
N THR A 2 -17.55 77.23 27.46
CA THR A 2 -17.67 78.55 28.09
C THR A 2 -19.11 79.07 28.32
N LYS A 3 -20.10 78.65 27.51
CA LYS A 3 -21.51 79.08 27.69
C LYS A 3 -22.23 78.40 28.87
N SER A 4 -21.84 77.16 29.22
CA SER A 4 -22.44 76.40 30.33
C SER A 4 -22.04 76.95 31.71
N LEU A 5 -20.80 77.43 31.84
CA LEU A 5 -20.34 78.09 33.09
C LEU A 5 -21.05 79.43 33.36
N PHE A 6 -21.40 80.18 32.30
CA PHE A 6 -22.09 81.46 32.46
C PHE A 6 -23.51 81.27 33.02
N TYR A 7 -24.23 80.25 32.55
CA TYR A 7 -25.56 79.90 33.05
C TYR A 7 -25.53 79.40 34.51
N PHE A 8 -24.53 78.59 34.86
CA PHE A 8 -24.39 78.10 36.24
C PHE A 8 -24.08 79.23 37.23
N HIS A 9 -23.30 80.24 36.80
CA HIS A 9 -23.00 81.41 37.63
C HIS A 9 -24.20 82.35 37.77
N PHE A 10 -24.98 82.54 36.71
CA PHE A 10 -26.19 83.35 36.71
C PHE A 10 -27.28 82.77 37.63
N ILE A 11 -27.50 81.46 37.58
CA ILE A 11 -28.43 80.75 38.48
C ILE A 11 -27.96 80.87 39.95
N LYS A 12 -26.65 80.75 40.20
CA LYS A 12 -26.08 80.89 41.54
C LYS A 12 -26.24 82.31 42.11
N ILE A 13 -26.16 83.34 41.26
CA ILE A 13 -26.40 84.75 41.64
C ILE A 13 -27.89 85.00 41.91
N MET A 14 -28.79 84.46 41.08
CA MET A 14 -30.25 84.57 41.28
C MET A 14 -30.72 83.89 42.56
N ILE A 15 -30.20 82.71 42.89
CA ILE A 15 -30.49 82.02 44.17
C ILE A 15 -29.96 82.84 45.36
N ARG A 16 -28.78 83.47 45.23
CA ARG A 16 -28.17 84.29 46.29
C ARG A 16 -28.90 85.62 46.53
N LEU A 17 -29.47 86.21 45.47
CA LEU A 17 -30.32 87.41 45.56
C LEU A 17 -31.68 87.08 46.16
N SER A 18 -32.25 85.91 45.82
CA SER A 18 -33.52 85.45 46.39
C SER A 18 -33.44 85.17 47.90
N PHE A 19 -32.29 84.71 48.40
CA PHE A 19 -32.06 84.51 49.84
C PHE A 19 -31.73 85.80 50.61
N ARG A 20 -31.11 86.81 49.97
CA ARG A 20 -30.77 88.08 50.64
C ARG A 20 -31.94 89.07 50.76
N GLY A 21 -32.97 88.95 49.93
CA GLY A 21 -34.18 89.78 50.04
C GLY A 21 -35.14 89.38 51.17
N SER A 22 -34.92 88.24 51.82
CA SER A 22 -35.84 87.68 52.84
C SER A 22 -35.75 88.33 54.22
N GLN A 23 -34.90 89.35 54.43
CA GLN A 23 -34.76 89.99 55.74
C GLN A 23 -35.24 91.44 55.84
N TYR A 24 -35.54 92.12 54.74
CA TYR A 24 -36.07 93.49 54.80
C TYR A 24 -37.01 93.72 53.61
N TYR A 25 -38.31 93.87 53.92
CA TYR A 25 -39.37 94.63 53.23
C TYR A 25 -40.73 93.89 53.26
N GLU A 26 -41.71 94.58 53.84
CA GLU A 26 -43.10 94.17 53.94
C GLU A 26 -43.80 94.07 52.56
N ASN A 27 -44.28 92.85 52.30
CA ASN A 27 -45.59 92.45 51.76
C ASN A 27 -46.24 93.02 50.49
N ILE A 28 -45.69 93.96 49.70
CA ILE A 28 -46.34 94.33 48.41
C ILE A 28 -45.39 94.35 47.20
N SER A 29 -44.09 94.66 47.38
CA SER A 29 -43.14 94.66 46.25
C SER A 29 -42.73 93.26 45.76
N TYR A 30 -42.83 92.22 46.60
CA TYR A 30 -42.43 90.86 46.22
C TYR A 30 -43.32 90.25 45.14
N HIS A 31 -44.63 90.51 45.17
CA HIS A 31 -45.54 90.00 44.14
C HIS A 31 -45.32 90.66 42.77
N ILE A 32 -45.05 91.98 42.74
CA ILE A 32 -44.80 92.71 41.49
C ILE A 32 -43.43 92.34 40.90
N PHE A 33 -42.41 92.15 41.73
CA PHE A 33 -41.07 91.76 41.30
C PHE A 33 -41.02 90.30 40.80
N SER A 34 -41.74 89.39 41.47
CA SER A 34 -41.83 87.98 41.08
C SER A 34 -42.61 87.79 39.76
N ILE A 35 -43.69 88.56 39.55
CA ILE A 35 -44.45 88.55 38.27
C ILE A 35 -43.62 89.15 37.12
N LYS A 36 -42.81 90.19 37.36
CA LYS A 36 -41.90 90.75 36.35
C LYS A 36 -40.80 89.77 35.95
N ILE A 37 -40.18 89.08 36.90
CA ILE A 37 -39.17 88.05 36.62
C ILE A 37 -39.78 86.86 35.89
N CYS A 38 -41.02 86.46 36.22
CA CYS A 38 -41.73 85.40 35.49
C CYS A 38 -42.00 85.81 34.04
N LYS A 39 -42.47 87.05 33.78
CA LYS A 39 -42.65 87.58 32.42
C LYS A 39 -41.33 87.65 31.64
N GLN A 40 -40.25 88.12 32.25
CA GLN A 40 -38.94 88.27 31.58
C GLN A 40 -38.28 86.92 31.28
N SER A 41 -38.47 85.93 32.17
CA SER A 41 -37.97 84.56 31.99
C SER A 41 -38.78 83.78 30.94
N VAL A 42 -40.10 83.98 30.89
CA VAL A 42 -40.97 83.41 29.85
C VAL A 42 -40.63 83.98 28.46
N ILE A 43 -40.29 85.27 28.37
CA ILE A 43 -39.89 85.91 27.10
C ILE A 43 -38.51 85.43 26.62
N MET A 44 -37.54 85.22 27.53
CA MET A 44 -36.22 84.71 27.16
C MET A 44 -36.20 83.23 26.76
N ILE A 45 -37.13 82.41 27.29
CA ILE A 45 -37.18 80.98 27.01
C ILE A 45 -37.96 80.67 25.72
N LEU A 46 -38.87 81.56 25.30
CA LEU A 46 -39.56 81.44 24.01
C LEU A 46 -38.65 81.69 22.79
N PHE A 47 -37.48 82.30 22.97
CA PHE A 47 -36.57 82.64 21.85
C PHE A 47 -35.47 81.60 21.58
N ASP A 48 -35.22 80.64 22.47
CA ASP A 48 -34.21 79.59 22.26
C ASP A 48 -34.87 78.19 22.25
N PHE A 49 -35.21 77.75 21.03
CA PHE A 49 -35.86 76.49 20.67
C PHE A 49 -34.98 75.23 20.92
N LYS A 50 -34.29 75.15 22.06
CA LYS A 50 -33.41 74.01 22.40
C LYS A 50 -33.64 73.39 23.77
N TYR A 51 -34.44 74.00 24.65
CA TYR A 51 -34.83 73.36 25.89
C TYR A 51 -36.20 72.71 25.71
N THR A 52 -36.21 71.38 25.71
CA THR A 52 -37.44 70.59 25.74
C THR A 52 -38.29 71.05 26.92
N SER A 53 -39.59 71.18 26.70
CA SER A 53 -40.63 71.61 27.65
C SER A 53 -40.55 70.94 29.04
N PHE A 54 -39.86 69.80 29.13
CA PHE A 54 -39.63 69.03 30.34
C PHE A 54 -38.68 69.72 31.35
N GLU A 55 -37.61 70.39 30.91
CA GLU A 55 -36.68 71.10 31.82
C GLU A 55 -37.36 72.31 32.47
N PHE A 56 -38.19 73.04 31.71
CA PHE A 56 -38.98 74.16 32.22
C PHE A 56 -40.01 73.69 33.25
N PHE A 57 -40.74 72.60 32.96
CA PHE A 57 -41.68 72.00 33.91
C PHE A 57 -40.97 71.46 35.16
N SER A 58 -39.79 70.85 35.02
CA SER A 58 -38.98 70.37 36.14
C SER A 58 -38.51 71.52 37.04
N ILE A 59 -38.11 72.66 36.46
CA ILE A 59 -37.73 73.85 37.21
C ILE A 59 -38.94 74.46 37.93
N LEU A 60 -40.10 74.54 37.27
CA LEU A 60 -41.33 75.06 37.88
C LEU A 60 -41.83 74.15 39.01
N LEU A 61 -41.80 72.82 38.81
CA LEU A 61 -42.10 71.81 39.83
C LEU A 61 -41.08 71.80 40.96
N LYS A 62 -39.78 72.03 40.69
CA LYS A 62 -38.77 72.22 41.74
C LYS A 62 -38.98 73.52 42.49
N PHE A 63 -39.43 74.59 41.84
CA PHE A 63 -39.74 75.85 42.50
C PHE A 63 -40.95 75.70 43.42
N LEU A 64 -42.03 75.08 42.93
CA LEU A 64 -43.20 74.71 43.72
C LEU A 64 -42.83 73.72 44.83
N SER A 65 -42.03 72.70 44.53
CA SER A 65 -41.57 71.70 45.51
C SER A 65 -40.71 72.33 46.60
N VAL A 66 -39.75 73.20 46.27
CA VAL A 66 -38.89 73.89 47.24
C VAL A 66 -39.69 74.84 48.14
N THR A 67 -40.76 75.47 47.63
CA THR A 67 -41.69 76.24 48.48
C THR A 67 -42.62 75.37 49.34
N TYR A 68 -42.89 74.11 48.96
CA TYR A 68 -43.81 73.22 49.66
C TYR A 68 -43.14 72.12 50.50
N HIS A 69 -41.80 72.00 50.49
CA HIS A 69 -41.14 70.82 51.07
C HIS A 69 -40.96 70.79 52.59
N LEU A 70 -41.81 71.46 53.38
CA LEU A 70 -41.77 71.30 54.84
C LEU A 70 -43.12 71.13 55.55
N ARG A 71 -44.23 70.85 54.85
CA ARG A 71 -45.43 70.29 55.52
C ARG A 71 -46.37 69.57 54.55
N ASN A 72 -46.42 68.25 54.70
CA ASN A 72 -47.49 67.35 54.26
C ASN A 72 -47.71 67.17 52.75
N LEU A 73 -47.08 66.13 52.19
CA LEU A 73 -47.44 65.49 50.91
C LEU A 73 -48.86 64.84 50.91
N MET A 74 -49.68 65.09 51.93
CA MET A 74 -51.03 64.53 52.10
C MET A 74 -52.16 65.56 52.00
N LEU A 75 -51.87 66.86 51.87
CA LEU A 75 -52.89 67.89 51.63
C LEU A 75 -52.36 68.89 50.60
N CYS A 76 -52.27 68.46 49.34
CA CYS A 76 -51.93 69.31 48.20
C CYS A 76 -53.11 70.22 47.83
N GLN A 77 -53.66 70.98 48.78
CA GLN A 77 -54.71 71.97 48.51
C GLN A 77 -54.11 73.37 48.37
N LEU A 78 -54.34 73.97 47.20
CA LEU A 78 -53.96 75.35 46.90
C LEU A 78 -54.99 76.32 47.50
N GLN A 79 -54.54 77.54 47.83
CA GLN A 79 -55.48 78.59 48.17
C GLN A 79 -56.38 78.90 46.96
N PRO A 80 -57.63 79.35 47.17
CA PRO A 80 -58.56 79.62 46.06
C PRO A 80 -57.98 80.52 44.97
N LEU A 81 -57.30 81.61 45.38
CA LEU A 81 -56.69 82.55 44.46
C LEU A 81 -55.53 81.90 43.67
N GLU A 82 -54.70 81.10 44.33
CA GLU A 82 -53.59 80.38 43.70
C GLU A 82 -54.10 79.36 42.67
N ALA A 83 -55.14 78.60 43.03
CA ALA A 83 -55.77 77.63 42.13
C ALA A 83 -56.32 78.31 40.87
N ILE A 84 -56.99 79.47 41.01
CA ILE A 84 -57.50 80.25 39.88
C ILE A 84 -56.35 80.79 39.01
N CYS A 85 -55.29 81.34 39.61
CA CYS A 85 -54.15 81.86 38.86
C CYS A 85 -53.42 80.75 38.08
N VAL A 86 -53.21 79.59 38.69
CA VAL A 86 -52.59 78.44 38.03
C VAL A 86 -53.51 77.89 36.94
N ALA A 87 -54.82 77.74 37.20
CA ALA A 87 -55.78 77.28 36.20
C ALA A 87 -55.85 78.22 35.00
N GLY A 88 -55.81 79.54 35.20
CA GLY A 88 -55.73 80.52 34.10
C GLY A 88 -54.47 80.37 33.26
N SER A 89 -53.33 80.12 33.90
CA SER A 89 -52.06 79.85 33.18
C SER A 89 -52.10 78.53 32.40
N VAL A 90 -52.80 77.52 32.93
CA VAL A 90 -53.02 76.24 32.24
C VAL A 90 -53.97 76.41 31.04
N GLU A 91 -54.99 77.27 31.17
CA GLU A 91 -55.90 77.60 30.07
C GLU A 91 -55.16 78.28 28.91
N ASP A 92 -54.32 79.27 29.20
CA ASP A 92 -53.47 79.91 28.19
C ASP A 92 -52.56 78.88 27.46
N CYS A 93 -52.07 77.87 28.19
CA CYS A 93 -51.30 76.77 27.61
C CYS A 93 -52.16 75.85 26.74
N LEU A 94 -53.37 75.52 27.17
CA LEU A 94 -54.32 74.71 26.41
C LEU A 94 -54.71 75.39 25.10
N ASP A 95 -54.99 76.69 25.14
CA ASP A 95 -55.33 77.47 23.95
C ASP A 95 -54.18 77.47 22.94
N ARG A 96 -52.94 77.64 23.40
CA ARG A 96 -51.76 77.53 22.54
C ARG A 96 -51.60 76.12 21.95
N LEU A 97 -51.82 75.08 22.75
CA LEU A 97 -51.75 73.69 22.28
C LEU A 97 -52.83 73.37 21.25
N ARG A 98 -54.05 73.89 21.44
CA ARG A 98 -55.17 73.77 20.49
C ARG A 98 -54.90 74.51 19.19
N VAL A 99 -54.31 75.71 19.25
CA VAL A 99 -53.85 76.43 18.06
C VAL A 99 -52.76 75.63 17.33
N LEU A 100 -51.81 75.04 18.04
CA LEU A 100 -50.81 74.16 17.41
C LEU A 100 -51.44 72.90 16.80
N GLN A 101 -52.49 72.35 17.42
CA GLN A 101 -53.22 71.21 16.90
C GLN A 101 -53.99 71.57 15.62
N SER A 102 -54.60 72.76 15.55
CA SER A 102 -55.33 73.23 14.36
C SER A 102 -54.41 73.70 13.23
N LEU A 103 -53.21 74.20 13.54
CA LEU A 103 -52.19 74.58 12.56
C LEU A 103 -51.43 73.38 11.99
N THR A 104 -51.36 72.26 12.73
CA THR A 104 -50.71 71.07 12.20
C THR A 104 -51.66 70.43 11.19
N PRO A 105 -51.33 70.39 9.89
CA PRO A 105 -52.18 69.75 8.89
C PRO A 105 -52.45 68.29 9.27
N ASN A 106 -53.57 67.75 8.78
CA ASN A 106 -53.93 66.35 9.04
C ASN A 106 -52.73 65.45 8.70
N VAL A 107 -52.36 64.57 9.62
CA VAL A 107 -51.24 63.63 9.44
C VAL A 107 -51.37 62.84 8.14
N ILE A 108 -52.61 62.64 7.70
CA ILE A 108 -52.99 61.99 6.45
C ILE A 108 -52.56 62.82 5.22
N THR A 109 -52.80 64.14 5.20
CA THR A 109 -52.45 64.98 4.03
C THR A 109 -50.94 65.16 3.90
N GLN A 110 -50.22 65.33 5.01
CA GLN A 110 -48.75 65.36 4.97
C GLN A 110 -48.12 64.00 4.66
N ARG A 111 -48.76 62.91 5.11
CA ARG A 111 -48.34 61.56 4.73
C ARG A 111 -48.44 61.38 3.22
N ASP A 112 -49.55 61.79 2.61
CA ASP A 112 -49.77 61.61 1.18
C ASP A 112 -48.78 62.48 0.37
N GLU A 113 -48.56 63.74 0.75
CA GLU A 113 -47.58 64.61 0.10
C GLU A 113 -46.14 64.06 0.17
N LEU A 114 -45.70 63.61 1.35
CA LEU A 114 -44.35 63.07 1.53
C LEU A 114 -44.20 61.67 0.90
N SER A 115 -45.24 60.84 0.96
CA SER A 115 -45.27 59.54 0.29
C SER A 115 -45.25 59.70 -1.24
N ASN A 116 -45.87 60.76 -1.77
CA ASN A 116 -45.82 61.08 -3.20
C ASN A 116 -44.41 61.54 -3.59
N ILE A 117 -43.78 62.44 -2.83
CA ILE A 117 -42.40 62.89 -3.10
C ILE A 117 -41.40 61.71 -3.05
N LEU A 118 -41.57 60.82 -2.06
CA LEU A 118 -40.73 59.63 -1.92
C LEU A 118 -41.03 58.62 -3.04
N GLY A 119 -42.30 58.45 -3.39
CA GLY A 119 -42.76 57.62 -4.50
C GLY A 119 -42.20 58.07 -5.85
N ASP A 120 -42.20 59.38 -6.12
CA ASP A 120 -41.62 59.97 -7.34
C ASP A 120 -40.11 59.77 -7.39
N THR A 121 -39.42 59.91 -6.26
CA THR A 121 -37.97 59.69 -6.16
C THR A 121 -37.61 58.22 -6.38
N VAL A 122 -38.37 57.30 -5.78
CA VAL A 122 -38.20 55.85 -5.97
C VAL A 122 -38.51 55.45 -7.41
N ALA A 123 -39.59 55.99 -7.99
CA ALA A 123 -39.94 55.78 -9.39
C ALA A 123 -38.84 56.28 -10.34
N HIS A 124 -38.22 57.41 -10.03
CA HIS A 124 -37.09 57.94 -10.79
C HIS A 124 -35.87 57.00 -10.74
N ILE A 125 -35.52 56.48 -9.56
CA ILE A 125 -34.39 55.54 -9.40
C ILE A 125 -34.67 54.22 -10.11
N ILE A 126 -35.90 53.69 -10.02
CA ILE A 126 -36.31 52.49 -10.75
C ILE A 126 -36.21 52.71 -12.28
N ALA A 127 -36.59 53.89 -12.77
CA ALA A 127 -36.45 54.22 -14.19
C ALA A 127 -34.98 54.29 -14.62
N GLN A 128 -34.10 54.86 -13.79
CA GLN A 128 -32.65 54.87 -14.02
C GLN A 128 -32.06 53.46 -13.99
N GLN A 129 -32.47 52.62 -13.03
CA GLN A 129 -32.05 51.22 -12.91
C GLN A 129 -32.44 50.42 -14.16
N LYS A 130 -33.70 50.52 -14.62
CA LYS A 130 -34.15 49.84 -15.86
C LYS A 130 -33.35 50.28 -17.09
N LYS A 131 -32.99 51.57 -17.18
CA LYS A 131 -32.15 52.09 -18.26
C LYS A 131 -30.72 51.53 -18.18
N CYS A 132 -30.17 51.42 -16.97
CA CYS A 132 -28.87 50.81 -16.69
C CYS A 132 -28.86 49.31 -17.06
N GLU A 133 -29.91 48.57 -16.70
CA GLU A 133 -30.10 47.15 -17.04
C GLU A 133 -30.18 46.92 -18.56
N ALA A 134 -30.96 47.74 -19.27
CA ALA A 134 -31.06 47.65 -20.73
C ALA A 134 -29.71 47.93 -21.42
N ASN A 135 -28.93 48.89 -20.91
CA ASN A 135 -27.58 49.17 -21.40
C ASN A 135 -26.61 48.04 -21.11
N TYR A 136 -26.68 47.44 -19.92
CA TYR A 136 -25.87 46.29 -19.53
C TYR A 136 -26.17 45.07 -20.43
N GLU A 137 -27.45 44.76 -20.65
CA GLU A 137 -27.88 43.66 -21.54
C GLU A 137 -27.36 43.86 -22.97
N ARG A 138 -27.43 45.10 -23.49
CA ARG A 138 -26.87 45.46 -24.80
C ARG A 138 -25.36 45.23 -24.86
N LEU A 139 -24.62 45.65 -23.84
CA LEU A 139 -23.16 45.47 -23.78
C LEU A 139 -22.78 43.99 -23.70
N VAL A 140 -23.52 43.18 -22.92
CA VAL A 140 -23.31 41.73 -22.82
C VAL A 140 -23.58 41.03 -24.16
N LYS A 141 -24.64 41.40 -24.89
CA LYS A 141 -24.90 40.88 -26.25
C LYS A 141 -23.75 41.25 -27.20
N GLN A 142 -23.28 42.50 -27.17
CA GLN A 142 -22.13 42.93 -27.96
C GLN A 142 -20.84 42.17 -27.60
N ARG A 143 -20.64 41.80 -26.34
CA ARG A 143 -19.51 40.95 -25.92
C ARG A 143 -19.54 39.59 -26.59
N SER A 144 -20.70 38.94 -26.66
CA SER A 144 -20.84 37.63 -27.33
C SER A 144 -20.53 37.71 -28.81
N GLU A 145 -20.90 38.80 -29.48
CA GLU A 145 -20.60 39.07 -30.89
C GLU A 145 -19.11 39.42 -31.11
N LEU A 146 -18.51 40.18 -30.19
CA LEU A 146 -17.09 40.56 -30.29
C LEU A 146 -16.14 39.42 -29.95
N LYS A 147 -16.59 38.38 -29.22
CA LYS A 147 -15.81 37.18 -28.90
C LYS A 147 -15.54 36.31 -30.13
N SER A 148 -16.43 36.32 -31.13
CA SER A 148 -16.25 35.58 -32.39
C SER A 148 -15.37 36.33 -33.40
N LEU A 149 -15.11 37.62 -33.18
CA LEU A 149 -14.28 38.48 -34.02
C LEU A 149 -12.87 38.62 -33.43
N SER A 150 -11.83 38.63 -34.26
CA SER A 150 -10.42 38.72 -33.82
C SER A 150 -10.00 40.08 -33.21
N ASN A 151 -10.95 41.00 -33.00
CA ASN A 151 -10.67 42.38 -32.58
C ASN A 151 -10.54 42.51 -31.05
N LYS A 152 -9.36 42.14 -30.54
CA LYS A 152 -9.03 42.17 -29.09
C LYS A 152 -9.24 43.53 -28.42
N THR A 153 -9.01 44.65 -29.14
CA THR A 153 -9.12 46.00 -28.56
C THR A 153 -10.56 46.39 -28.27
N LYS A 154 -11.48 46.16 -29.22
CA LYS A 154 -12.92 46.44 -29.02
C LYS A 154 -13.55 45.53 -27.97
N TYR A 155 -13.09 44.27 -27.90
CA TYR A 155 -13.52 43.34 -26.86
C TYR A 155 -13.15 43.82 -25.46
N LYS A 156 -11.91 44.31 -25.27
CA LYS A 156 -11.45 44.86 -23.98
C LYS A 156 -12.23 46.12 -23.58
N GLN A 157 -12.46 47.05 -24.52
CA GLN A 157 -13.28 48.24 -24.27
C GLN A 157 -14.72 47.90 -23.88
N ASN A 158 -15.32 46.88 -24.51
CA ASN A 158 -16.65 46.39 -24.14
C ASN A 158 -16.64 45.74 -22.76
N GLN A 159 -15.60 44.98 -22.40
CA GLN A 159 -15.43 44.41 -21.07
C GLN A 159 -15.35 45.50 -19.98
N ASP A 160 -14.57 46.55 -20.21
CA ASP A 160 -14.44 47.69 -19.28
C ASP A 160 -15.78 48.44 -19.14
N ALA A 161 -16.55 48.56 -20.23
CA ALA A 161 -17.89 49.18 -20.21
C ALA A 161 -18.91 48.33 -19.46
N ILE A 162 -18.85 46.99 -19.58
CA ILE A 162 -19.69 46.06 -18.81
C ILE A 162 -19.39 46.19 -17.32
N GLU A 163 -18.12 46.24 -16.94
CA GLU A 163 -17.71 46.36 -15.53
C GLU A 163 -18.18 47.69 -14.92
N LYS A 164 -18.03 48.81 -15.65
CA LYS A 164 -18.56 50.10 -15.22
C LYS A 164 -20.08 50.11 -15.08
N GLN A 165 -20.81 49.54 -16.05
CA GLN A 165 -22.26 49.48 -16.00
C GLN A 165 -22.77 48.54 -14.88
N ALA A 166 -22.02 47.48 -14.55
CA ALA A 166 -22.30 46.61 -13.41
C ALA A 166 -22.13 47.34 -12.08
N GLN A 167 -21.06 48.14 -11.94
CA GLN A 167 -20.84 48.97 -10.75
C GLN A 167 -21.94 50.02 -10.59
N GLU A 168 -22.31 50.72 -11.66
CA GLU A 168 -23.42 51.70 -11.66
C GLU A 168 -24.76 51.04 -11.29
N LEU A 169 -25.03 49.83 -11.79
CA LEU A 169 -26.23 49.06 -11.43
C LEU A 169 -26.23 48.68 -9.94
N GLN A 170 -25.08 48.29 -9.40
CA GLN A 170 -24.93 47.96 -7.99
C GLN A 170 -25.14 49.19 -7.10
N GLU A 171 -24.59 50.34 -7.49
CA GLU A 171 -24.78 51.62 -6.79
C GLU A 171 -26.24 52.07 -6.79
N LEU A 172 -26.92 52.01 -7.95
CA LEU A 172 -28.35 52.35 -8.06
C LEU A 172 -29.24 51.42 -7.22
N THR A 173 -28.89 50.12 -7.19
CA THR A 173 -29.60 49.12 -6.39
C THR A 173 -29.37 49.37 -4.90
N MET A 174 -28.15 49.71 -4.49
CA MET A 174 -27.82 50.07 -3.11
C MET A 174 -28.53 51.35 -2.68
N ASP A 175 -28.57 52.39 -3.53
CA ASP A 175 -29.27 53.65 -3.25
C ASP A 175 -30.79 53.43 -3.15
N LEU A 176 -31.36 52.59 -4.01
CA LEU A 176 -32.77 52.18 -3.92
C LEU A 176 -33.04 51.46 -2.59
N CYS A 177 -32.26 50.44 -2.24
CA CYS A 177 -32.41 49.71 -0.97
C CYS A 177 -32.23 50.61 0.24
N LYS A 178 -31.27 51.55 0.18
CA LYS A 178 -31.02 52.52 1.23
C LYS A 178 -32.23 53.45 1.40
N ARG A 179 -32.77 54.03 0.32
CA ARG A 179 -33.93 54.93 0.40
C ARG A 179 -35.22 54.23 0.79
N LEU A 180 -35.41 52.97 0.40
CA LEU A 180 -36.53 52.15 0.87
C LEU A 180 -36.41 51.81 2.37
N ARG A 181 -35.18 51.59 2.86
CA ARG A 181 -34.89 51.30 4.28
C ARG A 181 -34.91 52.55 5.16
N GLU A 182 -34.38 53.65 4.65
CA GLU A 182 -34.30 54.96 5.28
C GLU A 182 -35.58 55.76 5.11
N SER A 183 -36.60 55.22 4.42
CA SER A 183 -37.93 55.83 4.29
C SER A 183 -38.33 56.32 5.67
N PRO A 184 -38.23 57.64 5.92
CA PRO A 184 -38.35 58.12 7.26
C PRO A 184 -39.79 57.83 7.65
N ASN A 185 -40.01 57.21 8.80
CA ASN A 185 -41.36 56.97 9.27
C ASN A 185 -41.97 58.28 9.77
N VAL A 186 -41.98 59.30 8.91
CA VAL A 186 -42.48 60.64 9.15
C VAL A 186 -43.95 60.54 9.49
N SER A 187 -44.68 59.62 8.86
CA SER A 187 -46.06 59.31 9.23
C SER A 187 -46.17 58.85 10.68
N GLU A 188 -45.36 57.89 11.12
CA GLU A 188 -45.38 57.43 12.52
C GLU A 188 -44.90 58.53 13.48
N ASN A 189 -43.89 59.32 13.11
CA ASN A 189 -43.40 60.42 13.93
C ASN A 189 -44.45 61.55 14.07
N LEU A 190 -45.13 61.92 12.98
CA LEU A 190 -46.22 62.88 12.99
C LEU A 190 -47.41 62.35 13.80
N MET A 191 -47.73 61.07 13.66
CA MET A 191 -48.76 60.42 14.47
C MET A 191 -48.39 60.40 15.95
N LYS A 192 -47.14 60.09 16.30
CA LYS A 192 -46.60 60.17 17.66
C LYS A 192 -46.71 61.59 18.22
N ILE A 193 -46.33 62.61 17.44
CA ILE A 193 -46.43 64.02 17.85
C ILE A 193 -47.88 64.40 18.13
N GLN A 194 -48.82 63.99 17.27
CA GLN A 194 -50.24 64.27 17.48
C GLN A 194 -50.82 63.53 18.69
N ASN A 195 -50.46 62.26 18.88
CA ASN A 195 -50.87 61.48 20.04
C ASN A 195 -50.35 62.13 21.33
N LEU A 196 -49.05 62.47 21.39
CA LEU A 196 -48.44 63.14 22.53
C LEU A 196 -49.07 64.51 22.81
N ARG A 197 -49.41 65.26 21.76
CA ARG A 197 -50.12 66.54 21.91
C ARG A 197 -51.51 66.34 22.48
N THR A 198 -52.25 65.34 22.00
CA THR A 198 -53.59 64.99 22.49
C THR A 198 -53.54 64.53 23.94
N GLU A 199 -52.59 63.67 24.31
CA GLU A 199 -52.33 63.27 25.69
C GLU A 199 -51.99 64.45 26.60
N LEU A 200 -51.22 65.43 26.09
CA LEU A 200 -50.88 66.62 26.87
C LEU A 200 -52.09 67.53 27.09
N ILE A 201 -52.93 67.70 26.06
CA ILE A 201 -54.18 68.45 26.16
C ILE A 201 -55.11 67.79 27.19
N THR A 202 -55.34 66.48 27.10
CA THR A 202 -56.22 65.77 28.05
C THR A 202 -55.67 65.81 29.49
N LEU A 203 -54.34 65.71 29.66
CA LEU A 203 -53.69 65.87 30.96
C LEU A 203 -53.88 67.29 31.53
N PHE A 204 -53.75 68.32 30.70
CA PHE A 204 -53.90 69.71 31.13
C PHE A 204 -55.37 70.09 31.36
N GLU A 205 -56.30 69.54 30.58
CA GLU A 205 -57.73 69.71 30.81
C GLU A 205 -58.15 69.07 32.14
N SER A 206 -57.74 67.82 32.39
CA SER A 206 -58.01 67.16 33.67
C SER A 206 -57.34 67.87 34.85
N PHE A 207 -56.11 68.36 34.67
CA PHE A 207 -55.41 69.16 35.68
C PHE A 207 -56.12 70.49 35.97
N ARG A 208 -56.55 71.22 34.94
CA ARG A 208 -57.31 72.46 35.10
C ARG A 208 -58.62 72.22 35.84
N MET A 209 -59.35 71.17 35.47
CA MET A 209 -60.57 70.76 36.17
C MET A 209 -60.30 70.43 37.64
N GLU A 210 -59.24 69.66 37.92
CA GLU A 210 -58.82 69.34 39.29
C GLU A 210 -58.52 70.59 40.13
N LEU A 211 -57.84 71.57 39.54
CA LEU A 211 -57.53 72.85 40.20
C LEU A 211 -58.79 73.66 40.52
N LEU A 212 -59.74 73.75 39.59
CA LEU A 212 -60.96 74.54 39.77
C LEU A 212 -61.94 73.90 40.76
N GLU A 213 -62.10 72.58 40.70
CA GLU A 213 -63.09 71.87 41.53
C GLU A 213 -62.55 71.49 42.91
N LYS A 214 -61.35 70.91 42.95
CA LYS A 214 -60.79 70.28 44.15
C LYS A 214 -59.68 71.10 44.78
N ARG A 215 -59.13 72.08 44.04
CA ARG A 215 -57.95 72.87 44.41
C ARG A 215 -56.72 71.99 44.65
N THR A 216 -56.65 70.84 43.99
CA THR A 216 -55.54 69.89 44.12
C THR A 216 -54.79 69.71 42.80
N PHE A 217 -53.59 69.14 42.88
CA PHE A 217 -52.74 68.81 41.73
C PHE A 217 -52.20 67.36 41.80
N GLN A 218 -52.92 66.49 42.50
CA GLN A 218 -52.51 65.11 42.73
C GLN A 218 -52.50 64.30 41.43
N GLY A 219 -53.43 64.57 40.51
CA GLY A 219 -53.52 63.87 39.23
C GLY A 219 -52.28 64.08 38.36
N ILE A 220 -51.85 65.33 38.18
CA ILE A 220 -50.64 65.65 37.39
C ILE A 220 -49.36 65.17 38.09
N ALA A 221 -49.31 65.19 39.42
CA ALA A 221 -48.19 64.65 40.19
C ALA A 221 -48.04 63.14 39.98
N GLN A 222 -49.14 62.38 40.07
CA GLN A 222 -49.14 60.94 39.80
C GLN A 222 -48.81 60.62 38.34
N ALA A 223 -49.35 61.37 37.38
CA ALA A 223 -49.02 61.19 35.96
C ALA A 223 -47.52 61.41 35.69
N THR A 224 -46.91 62.40 36.36
CA THR A 224 -45.47 62.68 36.26
C THR A 224 -44.63 61.55 36.84
N ILE A 225 -45.02 61.00 38.00
CA ILE A 225 -44.34 59.85 38.61
C ILE A 225 -44.40 58.63 37.69
N LYS A 226 -45.59 58.29 37.16
CA LYS A 226 -45.76 57.17 36.23
C LYS A 226 -44.91 57.33 34.96
N LYS A 227 -44.85 58.53 34.37
CA LYS A 227 -43.99 58.80 33.20
C LYS A 227 -42.49 58.66 33.54
N LYS A 228 -42.08 59.06 34.74
CA LYS A 228 -40.71 58.89 35.21
C LYS A 228 -40.36 57.39 35.38
N GLU A 229 -41.21 56.62 36.04
CA GLU A 229 -41.02 55.17 36.20
C GLU A 229 -40.95 54.46 34.85
N HIS A 230 -41.85 54.81 33.92
CA HIS A 230 -41.82 54.26 32.57
C HIS A 230 -40.51 54.58 31.82
N TYR A 231 -39.99 55.80 31.96
CA TYR A 231 -38.72 56.20 31.37
C TYR A 231 -37.54 55.43 31.99
N GLU A 232 -37.52 55.24 33.31
CA GLU A 232 -36.49 54.44 33.99
C GLU A 232 -36.50 52.99 33.52
N THR A 233 -37.67 52.37 33.39
CA THR A 233 -37.82 51.01 32.83
C THR A 233 -37.34 50.94 31.38
N MET A 234 -37.71 51.91 30.54
CA MET A 234 -37.23 51.98 29.15
C MET A 234 -35.70 52.05 29.08
N MET A 235 -35.08 52.88 29.93
CA MET A 235 -33.63 52.99 29.99
C MET A 235 -32.95 51.69 30.42
N GLN A 236 -33.54 50.95 31.37
CA GLN A 236 -33.04 49.63 31.77
C GLN A 236 -33.11 48.63 30.62
N VAL A 237 -34.24 48.57 29.90
CA VAL A 237 -34.41 47.70 28.73
C VAL A 237 -33.39 48.06 27.64
N MET A 238 -33.20 49.34 27.34
CA MET A 238 -32.19 49.78 26.38
C MET A 238 -30.76 49.38 26.78
N GLN A 239 -30.46 49.38 28.08
CA GLN A 239 -29.15 48.97 28.56
C GLN A 239 -28.96 47.45 28.46
N GLN A 240 -30.00 46.67 28.79
CA GLN A 240 -30.00 45.21 28.60
C GLN A 240 -29.86 44.83 27.13
N ASP A 241 -30.57 45.51 26.23
CA ASP A 241 -30.48 45.26 24.79
C ASP A 241 -29.07 45.53 24.25
N LYS A 242 -28.42 46.63 24.68
CA LYS A 242 -27.02 46.89 24.33
C LYS A 242 -26.06 45.82 24.83
N GLU A 243 -26.28 45.29 26.03
CA GLU A 243 -25.43 44.24 26.58
C GLU A 243 -25.66 42.91 25.85
N MET A 244 -26.91 42.58 25.53
CA MET A 244 -27.25 41.42 24.72
C MET A 244 -26.65 41.52 23.30
N GLN A 245 -26.68 42.69 22.68
CA GLN A 245 -26.03 42.93 21.37
C GLN A 245 -24.52 42.66 21.44
N ARG A 246 -23.84 43.13 22.49
CA ARG A 246 -22.41 42.83 22.71
C ARG A 246 -22.15 41.33 22.87
N GLN A 247 -23.00 40.63 23.61
CA GLN A 247 -22.87 39.17 23.79
C GLN A 247 -23.08 38.43 22.46
N ILE A 248 -24.03 38.87 21.64
CA ILE A 248 -24.26 38.32 20.30
C ILE A 248 -23.02 38.56 19.41
N GLU A 249 -22.43 39.76 19.46
CA GLU A 249 -21.21 40.08 18.72
C GLU A 249 -20.03 39.20 19.14
N ASP A 250 -19.81 39.04 20.45
CA ASP A 250 -18.74 38.19 20.99
C ASP A 250 -18.94 36.71 20.61
N LEU A 251 -20.15 36.18 20.77
CA LEU A 251 -20.47 34.81 20.35
C LEU A 251 -20.30 34.62 18.84
N SER A 252 -20.69 35.61 18.02
CA SER A 252 -20.50 35.56 16.57
C SER A 252 -19.02 35.55 16.19
N GLN A 253 -18.18 36.32 16.90
CA GLN A 253 -16.72 36.28 16.72
C GLN A 253 -16.12 34.94 17.14
N GLN A 254 -16.58 34.37 18.26
CA GLN A 254 -16.14 33.04 18.70
C GLN A 254 -16.52 31.95 17.69
N ILE A 255 -17.73 31.97 17.16
CA ILE A 255 -18.18 31.05 16.09
C ILE A 255 -17.30 31.22 14.85
N SER A 256 -17.07 32.45 14.38
CA SER A 256 -16.23 32.68 13.21
C SER A 256 -14.79 32.17 13.42
N LYS A 257 -14.24 32.34 14.62
CA LYS A 257 -12.90 31.85 14.96
C LYS A 257 -12.85 30.32 15.00
N THR A 258 -13.83 29.66 15.59
CA THR A 258 -13.86 28.19 15.64
C THR A 258 -14.07 27.58 14.26
N GLU A 259 -14.89 28.19 13.41
CA GLU A 259 -15.03 27.80 12.00
C GLU A 259 -13.69 27.89 11.27
N GLN A 260 -12.96 29.00 11.38
CA GLN A 260 -11.64 29.16 10.77
C GLN A 260 -10.63 28.12 11.27
N ASP A 261 -10.60 27.84 12.57
CA ASP A 261 -9.71 26.84 13.15
C ASP A 261 -10.08 25.41 12.71
N MET A 262 -11.38 25.12 12.53
CA MET A 262 -11.85 23.85 11.96
C MET A 262 -11.44 23.71 10.50
N THR A 263 -11.61 24.75 9.68
CA THR A 263 -11.18 24.76 8.28
C THR A 263 -9.68 24.48 8.15
N ARG A 264 -8.84 25.15 8.96
CA ARG A 264 -7.39 24.89 9.00
C ARG A 264 -7.04 23.45 9.38
N LYS A 265 -7.77 22.87 10.33
CA LYS A 265 -7.59 21.45 10.71
C LYS A 265 -7.96 20.51 9.58
N ILE A 266 -9.06 20.78 8.87
CA ILE A 266 -9.47 19.99 7.69
C ILE A 266 -8.38 20.07 6.61
N GLU A 267 -7.89 21.26 6.28
CA GLU A 267 -6.81 21.46 5.31
C GLU A 267 -5.53 20.70 5.70
N THR A 268 -5.18 20.72 6.99
CA THR A 268 -4.02 19.98 7.52
C THR A 268 -4.21 18.46 7.39
N LEU A 269 -5.39 17.94 7.73
CA LEU A 269 -5.71 16.52 7.59
C LEU A 269 -5.74 16.09 6.13
N ASP A 270 -6.28 16.91 5.23
CA ASP A 270 -6.28 16.64 3.79
C ASP A 270 -4.86 16.56 3.22
N SER A 271 -3.96 17.45 3.67
CA SER A 271 -2.53 17.36 3.33
C SER A 271 -1.91 16.05 3.82
N GLN A 272 -2.18 15.66 5.07
CA GLN A 272 -1.67 14.40 5.63
C GLN A 272 -2.21 13.17 4.89
N ILE A 273 -3.49 13.18 4.51
CA ILE A 273 -4.10 12.11 3.71
C ILE A 273 -3.43 12.02 2.35
N LYS A 274 -3.12 13.16 1.71
CA LYS A 274 -2.43 13.19 0.43
C LYS A 274 -1.02 12.60 0.55
N ASP A 275 -0.25 13.02 1.55
CA ASP A 275 1.11 12.51 1.79
C ASP A 275 1.10 11.00 2.07
N GLN A 276 0.15 10.52 2.88
CA GLN A 276 0.01 9.09 3.16
C GLN A 276 -0.38 8.28 1.92
N LYS A 277 -1.25 8.82 1.04
CA LYS A 277 -1.58 8.18 -0.23
C LYS A 277 -0.36 8.07 -1.15
N GLU A 278 0.48 9.10 -1.20
CA GLU A 278 1.71 9.09 -1.98
C GLU A 278 2.69 8.04 -1.45
N ILE A 279 2.88 7.95 -0.13
CA ILE A 279 3.69 6.90 0.50
C ILE A 279 3.16 5.51 0.16
N LEU A 280 1.84 5.30 0.22
CA LEU A 280 1.24 4.00 -0.12
C LEU A 280 1.43 3.63 -1.58
N LEU A 281 1.28 4.59 -2.51
CA LEU A 281 1.53 4.37 -3.93
C LEU A 281 2.99 4.02 -4.19
N GLN A 282 3.93 4.71 -3.54
CA GLN A 282 5.35 4.38 -3.64
C GLN A 282 5.62 2.96 -3.12
N LYS A 283 5.08 2.59 -1.96
CA LYS A 283 5.24 1.23 -1.40
C LYS A 283 4.64 0.15 -2.27
N LEU A 284 3.52 0.41 -2.93
CA LEU A 284 2.92 -0.51 -3.89
C LEU A 284 3.84 -0.71 -5.10
N SER A 285 4.37 0.39 -5.66
CA SER A 285 5.33 0.35 -6.76
C SER A 285 6.62 -0.41 -6.38
N ASP A 286 7.16 -0.16 -5.18
CA ASP A 286 8.34 -0.86 -4.67
C ASP A 286 8.06 -2.38 -4.54
N ASN A 287 6.87 -2.75 -4.03
CA ASN A 287 6.48 -4.15 -3.87
C ASN A 287 6.33 -4.88 -5.22
N ASP A 288 5.74 -4.21 -6.21
CA ASP A 288 5.60 -4.75 -7.56
C ASP A 288 6.97 -4.94 -8.22
N ALA A 289 7.89 -4.00 -8.03
CA ALA A 289 9.28 -4.13 -8.49
C ALA A 289 10.01 -5.29 -7.81
N GLU A 290 9.89 -5.43 -6.48
CA GLU A 290 10.46 -6.57 -5.74
C GLU A 290 9.85 -7.91 -6.17
N LYS A 291 8.56 -7.93 -6.48
CA LYS A 291 7.88 -9.13 -6.98
C LYS A 291 8.41 -9.51 -8.37
N ALA A 292 8.54 -8.53 -9.28
CA ALA A 292 9.11 -8.76 -10.60
C ALA A 292 10.56 -9.28 -10.49
N GLN A 293 11.38 -8.69 -9.62
CA GLN A 293 12.75 -9.16 -9.39
C GLN A 293 12.77 -10.61 -8.87
N ARG A 294 11.91 -10.96 -7.91
CA ARG A 294 11.80 -12.34 -7.39
C ARG A 294 11.37 -13.33 -8.47
N ASP A 295 10.44 -12.94 -9.34
CA ASP A 295 9.99 -13.78 -10.45
C ASP A 295 11.12 -13.97 -11.49
N ASP A 296 11.87 -12.92 -11.81
CA ASP A 296 13.04 -12.99 -12.70
C ASP A 296 14.16 -13.87 -12.12
N GLU A 297 14.49 -13.73 -10.83
CA GLU A 297 15.47 -14.59 -10.15
C GLU A 297 15.04 -16.06 -10.15
N LYS A 298 13.76 -16.32 -9.87
CA LYS A 298 13.19 -17.67 -9.90
C LYS A 298 13.24 -18.25 -11.31
N ASN A 299 12.90 -17.48 -12.33
CA ASN A 299 12.93 -17.92 -13.72
C ASN A 299 14.37 -18.21 -14.18
N ALA A 300 15.32 -17.31 -13.87
CA ALA A 300 16.73 -17.52 -14.16
C ALA A 300 17.30 -18.78 -13.48
N HIS A 301 16.91 -19.03 -12.23
CA HIS A 301 17.28 -20.26 -11.52
C HIS A 301 16.68 -21.51 -12.18
N LEU A 302 15.39 -21.49 -12.53
CA LEU A 302 14.74 -22.60 -13.23
C LEU A 302 15.43 -22.89 -14.57
N ASP A 303 15.72 -21.86 -15.36
CA ASP A 303 16.42 -21.98 -16.64
C ASP A 303 17.83 -22.56 -16.47
N ALA A 304 18.57 -22.13 -15.44
CA ALA A 304 19.89 -22.67 -15.13
C ALA A 304 19.83 -24.16 -14.76
N VAL A 305 18.87 -24.55 -13.90
CA VAL A 305 18.64 -25.95 -13.52
C VAL A 305 18.23 -26.79 -14.74
N MET A 306 17.34 -26.28 -15.59
CA MET A 306 16.93 -26.96 -16.83
C MET A 306 18.12 -27.19 -17.77
N LYS A 307 18.96 -26.17 -17.99
CA LYS A 307 20.18 -26.30 -18.80
C LYS A 307 21.16 -27.32 -18.22
N LEU A 308 21.36 -27.32 -16.89
CA LEU A 308 22.22 -28.29 -16.22
C LEU A 308 21.68 -29.72 -16.37
N ASN A 309 20.39 -29.92 -16.19
CA ASN A 309 19.73 -31.20 -16.37
C ASN A 309 19.85 -31.69 -17.82
N GLN A 310 19.68 -30.80 -18.80
CA GLN A 310 19.84 -31.13 -20.21
C GLN A 310 21.29 -31.55 -20.54
N LEU A 311 22.28 -30.86 -19.99
CA LEU A 311 23.70 -31.24 -20.13
C LEU A 311 23.98 -32.60 -19.50
N ASN A 312 23.46 -32.86 -18.30
CA ASN A 312 23.63 -34.14 -17.61
C ASN A 312 22.94 -35.28 -18.38
N GLN A 313 21.73 -35.07 -18.88
CA GLN A 313 21.05 -36.01 -19.76
C GLN A 313 21.86 -36.27 -21.04
N GLY A 314 22.46 -35.24 -21.63
CA GLY A 314 23.39 -35.35 -22.75
C GLY A 314 24.63 -36.19 -22.45
N LYS A 315 25.22 -36.06 -21.24
CA LYS A 315 26.34 -36.90 -20.80
C LYS A 315 25.93 -38.35 -20.60
N LEU A 316 24.82 -38.59 -19.89
CA LEU A 316 24.29 -39.94 -19.63
C LEU A 316 23.90 -40.65 -20.94
N THR A 317 23.28 -39.96 -21.89
CA THR A 317 22.95 -40.54 -23.20
C THR A 317 24.20 -40.90 -24.01
N LYS A 318 25.27 -40.08 -23.96
CA LYS A 318 26.57 -40.44 -24.58
C LYS A 318 27.18 -41.69 -23.93
N GLN A 319 27.21 -41.75 -22.60
CA GLN A 319 27.70 -42.93 -21.86
C GLN A 319 26.88 -44.18 -22.15
N LEU A 320 25.55 -44.05 -22.23
CA LEU A 320 24.67 -45.15 -22.60
C LEU A 320 24.97 -45.65 -24.02
N LYS A 321 25.16 -44.74 -24.99
CA LYS A 321 25.53 -45.12 -26.36
C LYS A 321 26.88 -45.82 -26.42
N SER A 322 27.91 -45.32 -25.73
CA SER A 322 29.23 -45.95 -25.72
C SER A 322 29.19 -47.33 -25.04
N SER A 323 28.45 -47.47 -23.94
CA SER A 323 28.27 -48.75 -23.25
C SER A 323 27.51 -49.75 -24.12
N LYS A 324 26.44 -49.32 -24.81
CA LYS A 324 25.70 -50.18 -25.76
C LYS A 324 26.60 -50.65 -26.89
N TYR A 325 27.38 -49.76 -27.48
CA TYR A 325 28.33 -50.12 -28.53
C TYR A 325 29.39 -51.13 -28.06
N ALA A 326 29.92 -50.95 -26.83
CA ALA A 326 30.85 -51.89 -26.23
C ALA A 326 30.22 -53.28 -26.04
N VAL A 327 29.00 -53.35 -25.52
CA VAL A 327 28.24 -54.60 -25.34
C VAL A 327 27.96 -55.27 -26.69
N GLU A 328 27.49 -54.53 -27.70
CA GLU A 328 27.25 -55.06 -29.04
C GLU A 328 28.54 -55.61 -29.67
N ASN A 329 29.66 -54.89 -29.53
CA ASN A 329 30.94 -55.36 -30.05
C ASN A 329 31.44 -56.61 -29.30
N GLU A 330 31.29 -56.67 -27.97
CA GLU A 330 31.60 -57.86 -27.18
C GLU A 330 30.73 -59.04 -27.60
N HIS A 331 29.42 -58.82 -27.81
CA HIS A 331 28.50 -59.86 -28.27
C HIS A 331 28.90 -60.37 -29.67
N ARG A 332 29.29 -59.47 -30.57
CA ARG A 332 29.80 -59.83 -31.91
C ARG A 332 31.07 -60.65 -31.84
N VAL A 333 32.08 -60.21 -31.08
CA VAL A 333 33.36 -60.91 -30.90
C VAL A 333 33.15 -62.26 -30.22
N HIS A 334 32.30 -62.32 -29.20
CA HIS A 334 31.95 -63.55 -28.50
C HIS A 334 31.25 -64.56 -29.43
N SER A 335 30.32 -64.10 -30.26
CA SER A 335 29.67 -64.91 -31.29
C SER A 335 30.69 -65.46 -32.30
N GLU A 336 31.56 -64.61 -32.84
CA GLU A 336 32.61 -64.99 -33.79
C GLU A 336 33.61 -65.99 -33.17
N ASN A 337 34.02 -65.77 -31.93
CA ASN A 337 34.88 -66.68 -31.18
C ASN A 337 34.18 -68.03 -30.92
N ASN A 338 32.90 -68.03 -30.55
CA ASN A 338 32.12 -69.26 -30.39
C ASN A 338 32.01 -70.03 -31.72
N SER A 339 31.77 -69.35 -32.85
CA SER A 339 31.78 -69.97 -34.18
C SER A 339 33.16 -70.52 -34.56
N TYR A 340 34.24 -69.82 -34.23
CA TYR A 340 35.61 -70.32 -34.41
C TYR A 340 35.87 -71.57 -33.57
N MET A 341 35.53 -71.54 -32.28
CA MET A 341 35.70 -72.67 -31.36
C MET A 341 34.85 -73.87 -31.79
N ALA A 342 33.63 -73.65 -32.27
CA ALA A 342 32.78 -74.71 -32.84
C ALA A 342 33.43 -75.35 -34.08
N ARG A 343 33.93 -74.54 -35.03
CA ARG A 343 34.67 -75.04 -36.20
C ARG A 343 35.95 -75.79 -35.82
N ARG A 344 36.67 -75.31 -34.81
CA ARG A 344 37.89 -75.97 -34.32
C ARG A 344 37.57 -77.29 -33.61
N ARG A 345 36.53 -77.33 -32.78
CA ARG A 345 36.03 -78.57 -32.16
C ARG A 345 35.60 -79.59 -33.21
N GLY A 346 34.89 -79.16 -34.26
CA GLY A 346 34.52 -80.02 -35.39
C GLY A 346 35.73 -80.64 -36.07
N ARG A 347 36.75 -79.83 -36.42
CA ARG A 347 38.00 -80.34 -37.00
C ARG A 347 38.76 -81.30 -36.07
N ILE A 348 38.79 -81.02 -34.77
CA ILE A 348 39.44 -81.92 -33.81
C ILE A 348 38.66 -83.24 -33.74
N ALA A 349 37.34 -83.21 -33.68
CA ALA A 349 36.52 -84.41 -33.66
C ALA A 349 36.70 -85.26 -34.93
N GLU A 350 36.76 -84.62 -36.10
CA GLU A 350 37.07 -85.28 -37.38
C GLU A 350 38.46 -85.94 -37.36
N MET A 351 39.50 -85.21 -36.94
CA MET A 351 40.84 -85.79 -36.78
C MET A 351 40.84 -86.95 -35.76
N THR A 352 40.14 -86.82 -34.63
CA THR A 352 40.04 -87.87 -33.63
C THR A 352 39.32 -89.09 -34.20
N GLN A 353 38.27 -88.90 -34.99
CA GLN A 353 37.58 -89.98 -35.68
C GLN A 353 38.51 -90.67 -36.69
N ASP A 354 39.20 -89.91 -37.54
CA ASP A 354 40.18 -90.46 -38.51
C ASP A 354 41.26 -91.29 -37.81
N TRP A 355 41.80 -90.80 -36.69
CA TRP A 355 42.78 -91.51 -35.89
C TRP A 355 42.21 -92.75 -35.21
N SER A 356 40.96 -92.70 -34.74
CA SER A 356 40.26 -93.87 -34.18
C SER A 356 40.04 -94.93 -35.26
N GLU A 357 39.53 -94.55 -36.43
CA GLU A 357 39.31 -95.46 -37.56
C GLU A 357 40.63 -96.05 -38.08
N LYS A 358 41.71 -95.26 -38.08
CA LYS A 358 43.04 -95.75 -38.43
C LYS A 358 43.56 -96.73 -37.38
N TYR A 359 43.43 -96.41 -36.10
CA TYR A 359 43.81 -97.30 -35.00
C TYR A 359 43.02 -98.61 -35.04
N ASP A 360 41.70 -98.56 -35.26
CA ASP A 360 40.86 -99.75 -35.37
C ASP A 360 41.29 -100.60 -36.57
N ARG A 361 41.55 -99.98 -37.74
CA ARG A 361 42.11 -100.69 -38.90
C ARG A 361 43.44 -101.37 -38.58
N GLU A 362 44.42 -100.62 -38.11
CA GLU A 362 45.75 -101.15 -37.78
C GLU A 362 45.67 -102.23 -36.69
N SER A 363 44.80 -102.07 -35.69
CA SER A 363 44.55 -103.06 -34.64
C SER A 363 43.94 -104.34 -35.21
N THR A 364 42.96 -104.24 -36.11
CA THR A 364 42.37 -105.41 -36.79
C THR A 364 43.39 -106.13 -37.68
N GLU A 365 44.19 -105.39 -38.47
CA GLU A 365 45.28 -105.94 -39.28
C GLU A 365 46.31 -106.67 -38.41
N LYS A 366 46.72 -106.07 -37.28
CA LYS A 366 47.65 -106.68 -36.34
C LYS A 366 47.06 -107.88 -35.62
N MET A 367 45.76 -107.87 -35.30
CA MET A 367 45.05 -109.05 -34.78
C MET A 367 45.01 -110.18 -35.80
N GLU A 368 44.79 -109.88 -37.09
CA GLU A 368 44.86 -110.88 -38.17
C GLU A 368 46.28 -111.42 -38.36
N GLU A 369 47.31 -110.58 -38.29
CA GLU A 369 48.71 -111.01 -38.33
C GLU A 369 49.05 -111.92 -37.14
N LEU A 370 48.61 -111.56 -35.93
CA LEU A 370 48.76 -112.41 -34.74
C LEU A 370 48.05 -113.75 -34.95
N LYS A 371 46.82 -113.75 -35.47
CA LYS A 371 46.08 -114.98 -35.76
C LYS A 371 46.82 -115.88 -36.77
N LYS A 372 47.35 -115.30 -37.85
CA LYS A 372 48.19 -116.03 -38.83
C LYS A 372 49.45 -116.61 -38.21
N LEU A 373 50.08 -115.91 -37.27
CA LEU A 373 51.25 -116.40 -36.55
C LEU A 373 50.88 -117.52 -35.57
N THR A 374 49.76 -117.41 -34.87
CA THR A 374 49.24 -118.46 -33.98
C THR A 374 48.90 -119.72 -34.77
N ASP A 375 48.21 -119.60 -35.91
CA ASP A 375 47.90 -120.73 -36.81
C ASP A 375 49.17 -121.40 -37.36
N ARG A 376 50.23 -120.62 -37.62
CA ARG A 376 51.55 -121.15 -38.02
C ARG A 376 52.22 -121.92 -36.90
N ILE A 377 52.14 -121.42 -35.65
CA ILE A 377 52.70 -122.10 -34.47
C ILE A 377 51.95 -123.41 -34.20
N GLU A 378 50.63 -123.45 -34.32
CA GLU A 378 49.84 -124.68 -34.17
C GLU A 378 50.19 -125.73 -35.24
N LYS A 379 50.38 -125.32 -36.50
CA LYS A 379 50.84 -126.20 -37.59
C LYS A 379 52.26 -126.75 -37.35
N ALA A 380 53.16 -125.93 -36.80
CA ALA A 380 54.51 -126.37 -36.45
C ALA A 380 54.51 -127.34 -35.26
N SER A 381 53.66 -127.10 -34.25
CA SER A 381 53.51 -127.95 -33.06
C SER A 381 52.96 -129.33 -33.40
N THR A 382 51.94 -129.39 -34.27
CA THR A 382 51.39 -130.66 -34.78
C THR A 382 52.39 -131.43 -35.64
N GLY A 383 53.20 -130.74 -36.46
CA GLY A 383 54.31 -131.36 -37.19
C GLY A 383 55.40 -131.96 -36.28
N TYR A 384 55.72 -131.29 -35.17
CA TYR A 384 56.71 -131.77 -34.20
C TYR A 384 56.25 -133.03 -33.46
N GLN A 385 54.96 -133.15 -33.13
CA GLN A 385 54.41 -134.34 -32.45
C GLN A 385 54.47 -135.62 -33.31
N ILE A 386 54.41 -135.52 -34.64
CA ILE A 386 54.43 -136.67 -35.56
C ILE A 386 55.86 -137.19 -35.81
N LEU A 387 56.87 -136.32 -35.76
CA LEU A 387 58.27 -136.68 -36.05
C LEU A 387 59.04 -137.26 -34.86
N LYS A 388 58.57 -137.00 -33.63
CA LYS A 388 59.20 -137.47 -32.39
C LYS A 388 59.37 -139.01 -32.31
N PRO A 389 58.35 -139.86 -32.59
CA PRO A 389 58.51 -141.31 -32.50
C PRO A 389 59.42 -141.90 -33.60
N LYS A 390 59.52 -141.24 -34.77
CA LYS A 390 60.34 -141.73 -35.91
C LYS A 390 61.85 -141.57 -35.70
N LYS A 391 62.28 -140.65 -34.83
CA LYS A 391 63.71 -140.47 -34.50
C LYS A 391 64.22 -141.55 -33.54
N GLU A 392 63.39 -141.94 -32.57
CA GLU A 392 63.74 -142.92 -31.52
C GLU A 392 63.91 -144.35 -32.06
N GLU A 393 63.26 -144.71 -33.18
CA GLU A 393 63.47 -146.01 -33.86
C GLU A 393 64.81 -146.09 -34.62
N SER A 394 65.31 -144.98 -35.18
CA SER A 394 66.57 -144.97 -35.94
C SER A 394 67.81 -145.11 -35.05
N GLU A 395 67.76 -144.61 -33.81
CA GLU A 395 68.88 -144.64 -32.87
C GLU A 395 69.10 -146.05 -32.25
N ARG A 396 68.08 -146.91 -32.25
CA ARG A 396 68.19 -148.31 -31.80
C ARG A 396 68.94 -149.19 -32.81
N PHE A 397 68.81 -148.91 -34.11
CA PHE A 397 69.51 -149.66 -35.16
C PHE A 397 71.02 -149.36 -35.19
N LEU A 398 71.43 -148.12 -34.91
CA LEU A 398 72.83 -147.71 -34.96
C LEU A 398 73.70 -148.35 -33.85
N LYS A 399 73.12 -148.64 -32.68
CA LYS A 399 73.83 -149.23 -31.53
C LYS A 399 74.17 -150.71 -31.71
N LEU A 400 73.40 -151.45 -32.51
CA LEU A 400 73.64 -152.88 -32.78
C LEU A 400 74.74 -153.11 -33.84
N GLU A 401 74.94 -152.13 -34.74
CA GLU A 401 75.95 -152.20 -35.81
C GLU A 401 77.38 -151.93 -35.30
N LEU A 402 77.53 -151.08 -34.27
CA LEU A 402 78.83 -150.73 -33.68
C LEU A 402 79.51 -151.94 -33.01
N ILE A 403 78.73 -152.75 -32.28
CA ILE A 403 79.23 -153.91 -31.53
C ILE A 403 79.77 -155.01 -32.48
N ARG A 404 79.14 -155.20 -33.65
CA ARG A 404 79.61 -156.14 -34.69
C ARG A 404 80.85 -155.67 -35.46
N SER A 405 81.22 -154.40 -35.36
CA SER A 405 82.43 -153.86 -36.01
C SER A 405 83.67 -154.04 -35.13
N GLU A 406 83.52 -153.97 -33.81
CA GLU A 406 84.62 -154.10 -32.84
C GLU A 406 85.13 -155.54 -32.69
N GLU A 407 84.27 -156.55 -32.85
CA GLU A 407 84.68 -157.97 -32.78
C GLU A 407 85.52 -158.39 -33.99
N ARG A 408 85.23 -157.86 -35.18
CA ARG A 408 86.01 -158.13 -36.42
C ARG A 408 87.41 -157.51 -36.38
N ALA A 409 87.59 -156.41 -35.65
CA ALA A 409 88.89 -155.75 -35.51
C ALA A 409 89.89 -156.56 -34.65
N ARG A 410 89.42 -157.24 -33.59
CA ARG A 410 90.28 -157.99 -32.65
C ARG A 410 90.82 -159.32 -33.20
N GLU A 411 90.22 -159.88 -34.25
CA GLU A 411 90.73 -161.10 -34.92
C GLU A 411 91.79 -160.79 -35.98
N ILE A 412 91.72 -159.63 -36.62
CA ILE A 412 92.70 -159.18 -37.62
C ILE A 412 94.03 -158.77 -36.95
N GLU A 413 93.96 -158.19 -35.76
CA GLU A 413 95.14 -157.73 -35.01
C GLU A 413 96.04 -158.92 -34.58
N ARG A 414 95.45 -160.01 -34.08
CA ARG A 414 96.17 -161.24 -33.67
C ARG A 414 96.88 -161.97 -34.81
N TYR A 415 96.35 -161.89 -36.04
CA TYR A 415 96.98 -162.50 -37.22
C TYR A 415 98.13 -161.64 -37.78
N SER A 416 98.09 -160.31 -37.54
CA SER A 416 99.14 -159.38 -37.99
C SER A 416 100.41 -159.44 -37.14
N GLU A 417 100.28 -159.68 -35.83
CA GLU A 417 101.40 -159.77 -34.89
C GLU A 417 102.26 -161.03 -35.11
N GLN A 418 101.65 -162.16 -35.45
CA GLN A 418 102.37 -163.40 -35.79
C GLN A 418 103.18 -163.27 -37.10
N LYS A 419 102.71 -162.45 -38.05
CA LYS A 419 103.36 -162.23 -39.35
C LYS A 419 104.52 -161.22 -39.28
N ALA A 420 104.44 -160.23 -38.36
CA ALA A 420 105.46 -159.23 -38.14
C ALA A 420 106.71 -159.76 -37.40
N PHE A 421 106.55 -160.73 -36.49
CA PHE A 421 107.68 -161.36 -35.78
C PHE A 421 108.55 -162.23 -36.72
N MET A 422 107.93 -163.00 -37.61
CA MET A 422 108.63 -163.84 -38.60
C MET A 422 109.42 -163.04 -39.64
N CYS A 423 109.03 -161.79 -39.91
CA CYS A 423 109.78 -160.88 -40.80
C CYS A 423 110.98 -160.21 -40.10
N LYS A 424 110.91 -159.95 -38.79
CA LYS A 424 112.00 -159.35 -38.01
C LYS A 424 113.20 -160.29 -37.83
N LEU A 425 112.99 -161.60 -37.70
CA LEU A 425 114.09 -162.57 -37.55
C LEU A 425 114.86 -162.78 -38.87
N LYS A 426 114.15 -162.78 -40.01
CA LYS A 426 114.77 -162.88 -41.35
C LYS A 426 115.62 -161.65 -41.71
N LEU A 427 115.29 -160.47 -41.18
CA LEU A 427 116.05 -159.23 -41.44
C LEU A 427 117.36 -159.14 -40.63
N LEU A 428 117.40 -159.71 -39.42
CA LEU A 428 118.61 -159.72 -38.58
C LEU A 428 119.73 -160.64 -39.12
N TYR A 429 119.38 -161.62 -39.95
CA TYR A 429 120.32 -162.54 -40.59
C TYR A 429 121.07 -161.91 -41.79
N VAL A 430 120.56 -160.82 -42.37
CA VAL A 430 121.07 -160.26 -43.64
C VAL A 430 121.91 -158.98 -43.46
N LEU A 431 121.72 -158.23 -42.37
CA LEU A 431 122.31 -156.87 -42.25
C LEU A 431 123.62 -156.75 -41.47
N ARG A 432 124.14 -157.81 -40.83
CA ARG A 432 125.41 -157.73 -40.06
C ARG A 432 126.57 -158.58 -40.62
N ASN A 433 126.53 -158.96 -41.90
CA ASN A 433 127.62 -159.70 -42.56
C ASN A 433 128.31 -158.94 -43.71
N ARG A 434 128.42 -157.59 -43.67
CA ARG A 434 129.03 -156.86 -44.79
C ARG A 434 130.13 -155.81 -44.56
N LEU A 435 130.55 -155.40 -43.34
CA LEU A 435 131.53 -154.28 -43.25
C LEU A 435 132.57 -154.32 -42.10
N ARG A 436 133.24 -155.46 -41.84
CA ARG A 436 134.61 -155.49 -41.27
C ARG A 436 135.23 -156.89 -41.37
N GLY A 437 136.25 -157.06 -42.21
CA GLY A 437 137.30 -158.09 -42.04
C GLY A 437 138.56 -157.46 -41.43
N PRO A 438 139.75 -158.11 -41.46
CA PRO A 438 140.09 -159.53 -41.58
C PRO A 438 140.94 -160.04 -40.38
N LEU A 439 141.44 -161.29 -40.45
CA LEU A 439 142.41 -162.00 -39.57
C LEU A 439 141.83 -162.79 -38.36
N PRO A 440 142.56 -163.78 -37.79
CA PRO A 440 143.55 -164.72 -38.37
C PRO A 440 143.35 -166.19 -37.91
N LYS A 441 144.09 -167.10 -38.55
CA LYS A 441 144.26 -168.51 -38.18
C LYS A 441 144.91 -168.70 -36.81
N ALA A 442 144.46 -169.68 -36.01
CA ALA A 442 145.32 -170.61 -35.26
C ALA A 442 144.55 -171.79 -34.63
N LYS A 443 145.02 -173.00 -34.98
CA LYS A 443 145.28 -174.21 -34.17
C LYS A 443 144.45 -174.47 -32.89
N GLY A 444 143.90 -175.70 -32.84
CA GLY A 444 144.03 -176.57 -31.67
C GLY A 444 142.74 -177.14 -31.09
N GLY A 445 142.56 -178.45 -31.24
CA GLY A 445 142.31 -179.32 -30.08
C GLY A 445 140.91 -179.37 -29.41
N ARG A 446 140.30 -180.55 -29.59
CA ARG A 446 139.81 -181.48 -28.52
C ARG A 446 138.39 -181.28 -27.90
N LYS A 447 137.55 -182.25 -28.32
CA LYS A 447 136.72 -183.21 -27.53
C LYS A 447 135.27 -182.87 -27.13
N LYS A 448 134.43 -183.90 -27.44
CA LYS A 448 133.24 -184.42 -26.73
C LYS A 448 131.95 -183.59 -26.85
N LYS A 449 130.74 -184.14 -26.82
CA LYS A 449 130.13 -185.48 -27.00
C LYS A 449 128.62 -185.19 -26.80
N LYS A 450 127.76 -185.89 -27.56
CA LYS A 450 126.30 -186.00 -27.42
C LYS A 450 125.48 -184.77 -27.79
#